data_AF-A0A2G9R5A7-F1
#
_entry.id   AF-A0A2G9R5A7-F1
#
_cell.length_a   1.000
_cell.length_b   1.000
_cell.length_c   1.000
_cell.angle_alpha   90.00
_cell.angle_beta   90.00
_cell.angle_gamma   90.00
#
_symmetry.space_group_name_H-M   'P 1'
#
loop_
_entity.id
_entity.type
_entity.pdbx_description
1 polymer ?
#
loop_
_entity_poly.entity_id
_entity_poly.type
_entity_poly.pdbx_seq_one_letter_code
_entity_poly.pdbx_strand_id
1 'polypeptide(L)'
;FHCFCSQPSSPIIRERYRESCFRIFSSLLLLVVAVSFVLYDVKFRNTETPATQPKFSDHLDESSDSSVFEGPPSLTNHEELGEGHHHHHDSQTSDQEENEGDEDGNSSSGHHHFGSTFHQAAAVTDSETCSMLARDILQSGGSVVDAGISAVLCLVVLHPHTSSLGGVFSSIYFNKASQNTSVLNAIPRETSSISYGVPQVLQGLWVLHQKYGMKPWAQLVSSAVILAEKGFLVDSSLRAALVANHEKVLSSEGLRSLFCDPQQNLKDVGERVENPTLGKLLDQIGSSVSDPVLSGDLIHSLMSDIGVTEDEKFRESISRHLTLEDSLTLHLDALTLFTSGGPTAGKILSNSIQKIYEEEHKQSMESISERLLNFSKTMYAQDGAWPRDLSSQFFPLQLPAWSPAPVGSNIMIADASGDIFVLSLTLNSTFGSGFVSSSTGILLSDFVQGQGSSQSSSPLYWACPSVLIYGEDNDVMGLSAYGGSSVPFSLAQVIIRHLLLEKDLTESVTGSLVEVRPEGSDPWMEYFGLQGNSTEPVAVVEVQAEHVHVMKSHGPCCYPAGL
;
A
#
# COMPACT_ATOMS: atom_id res chain seq x y z
N PHE A 1 -36.79 15.78 30.31
CA PHE A 1 -37.28 16.80 31.25
C PHE A 1 -36.19 17.36 32.16
N HIS A 2 -35.29 16.55 32.73
CA HIS A 2 -34.19 17.06 33.57
C HIS A 2 -33.14 17.93 32.82
N CYS A 3 -32.94 17.75 31.50
CA CYS A 3 -32.05 18.57 30.65
C CYS A 3 -32.41 20.07 30.60
N PHE A 4 -33.69 20.45 30.81
CA PHE A 4 -34.15 21.83 30.58
C PHE A 4 -34.19 22.71 31.84
N CYS A 5 -33.99 22.15 33.03
CA CYS A 5 -34.15 22.88 34.30
C CYS A 5 -32.85 23.34 34.96
N SER A 6 -31.68 22.91 34.50
CA SER A 6 -30.38 23.35 35.04
C SER A 6 -29.67 24.28 34.06
N GLN A 7 -29.56 25.57 34.39
CA GLN A 7 -28.78 26.54 33.61
C GLN A 7 -27.38 26.72 34.22
N PRO A 8 -26.31 26.24 33.56
CA PRO A 8 -24.95 26.62 33.91
C PRO A 8 -24.63 28.04 33.44
N SER A 9 -23.76 28.73 34.17
CA SER A 9 -23.47 30.18 34.06
C SER A 9 -22.55 30.59 32.90
N SER A 10 -22.02 29.65 32.11
CA SER A 10 -21.11 29.91 30.98
C SER A 10 -21.80 29.73 29.63
N PRO A 11 -21.69 30.70 28.69
CA PRO A 11 -22.34 30.64 27.38
C PRO A 11 -21.82 29.50 26.49
N ILE A 12 -20.53 29.16 26.56
CA ILE A 12 -19.92 28.07 25.77
C ILE A 12 -20.39 26.68 26.25
N ILE A 13 -20.57 26.52 27.57
CA ILE A 13 -21.08 25.27 28.15
C ILE A 13 -22.57 25.09 27.79
N ARG A 14 -23.31 26.18 27.64
CA ARG A 14 -24.74 26.15 27.28
C ARG A 14 -24.99 25.66 25.86
N GLU A 15 -24.10 26.00 24.93
CA GLU A 15 -24.21 25.58 23.52
C GLU A 15 -23.87 24.10 23.36
N ARG A 16 -22.76 23.63 23.95
CA ARG A 16 -22.39 22.20 23.97
C ARG A 16 -23.42 21.32 24.69
N TYR A 17 -23.99 21.78 25.80
CA TYR A 17 -25.03 21.02 26.52
C TYR A 17 -26.33 20.89 25.70
N ARG A 18 -26.64 21.91 24.89
CA ARG A 18 -27.83 21.94 24.04
C ARG A 18 -27.69 21.00 22.84
N GLU A 19 -26.51 20.93 22.21
CA GLU A 19 -26.22 19.96 21.15
C GLU A 19 -26.27 18.52 21.66
N SER A 20 -25.68 18.23 22.83
CA SER A 20 -25.74 16.90 23.43
C SER A 20 -27.17 16.48 23.78
N CYS A 21 -28.00 17.35 24.36
CA CYS A 21 -29.40 17.04 24.62
C CYS A 21 -30.19 16.86 23.30
N PHE A 22 -29.82 17.53 22.20
CA PHE A 22 -30.47 17.36 20.89
C PHE A 22 -30.12 16.01 20.24
N ARG A 23 -28.84 15.60 20.30
CA ARG A 23 -28.39 14.28 19.84
C ARG A 23 -29.07 13.14 20.61
N ILE A 24 -29.12 13.24 21.94
CA ILE A 24 -29.80 12.25 22.79
C ILE A 24 -31.30 12.16 22.47
N PHE A 25 -31.95 13.31 22.24
CA PHE A 25 -33.37 13.33 21.87
C PHE A 25 -33.63 12.71 20.49
N SER A 26 -32.77 13.00 19.51
CA SER A 26 -32.85 12.40 18.17
C SER A 26 -32.69 10.88 18.22
N SER A 27 -31.70 10.37 18.96
CA SER A 27 -31.49 8.92 19.12
C SER A 27 -32.66 8.23 19.82
N LEU A 28 -33.25 8.86 20.85
CA LEU A 28 -34.46 8.34 21.51
C LEU A 28 -35.67 8.31 20.57
N LEU A 29 -35.82 9.32 19.70
CA LEU A 29 -36.90 9.36 18.73
C LEU A 29 -36.76 8.24 17.69
N LEU A 30 -35.56 8.02 17.16
CA LEU A 30 -35.27 6.94 16.23
C LEU A 30 -35.52 5.56 16.86
N LEU A 31 -35.14 5.37 18.12
CA LEU A 31 -35.44 4.15 18.87
C LEU A 31 -36.95 3.91 18.99
N VAL A 32 -37.74 4.95 19.28
CA VAL A 32 -39.20 4.85 19.36
C VAL A 32 -39.80 4.47 18.01
N VAL A 33 -39.30 5.03 16.91
CA VAL A 33 -39.74 4.67 15.55
C VAL A 33 -39.43 3.21 15.24
N ALA A 34 -38.21 2.75 15.53
CA ALA A 34 -37.81 1.36 15.30
C ALA A 34 -38.66 0.37 16.12
N VAL A 35 -38.88 0.65 17.42
CA VAL A 35 -39.74 -0.16 18.28
C VAL A 35 -41.19 -0.16 17.79
N SER A 36 -41.68 0.98 17.27
CA SER A 36 -43.03 1.07 16.70
C SER A 36 -43.19 0.20 15.46
N PHE A 37 -42.18 0.10 14.60
CA PHE A 37 -42.18 -0.81 13.44
C PHE A 37 -42.21 -2.28 13.87
N VAL A 38 -41.41 -2.66 14.86
CA VAL A 38 -41.40 -4.03 15.40
C VAL A 38 -42.76 -4.38 16.03
N LEU A 39 -43.34 -3.46 16.80
CA LEU A 39 -44.67 -3.66 17.39
C LEU A 39 -45.78 -3.70 16.33
N TYR A 40 -45.64 -2.95 15.24
CA TYR A 40 -46.56 -3.00 14.11
C TYR A 40 -46.52 -4.37 13.42
N ASP A 41 -45.32 -4.89 13.13
CA ASP A 41 -45.14 -6.20 12.49
C ASP A 41 -45.69 -7.35 13.37
N VAL A 42 -45.40 -7.31 14.68
CA VAL A 42 -45.92 -8.29 15.65
C VAL A 42 -47.47 -8.25 15.76
N LYS A 43 -48.08 -7.07 15.61
CA LYS A 43 -49.53 -6.89 15.73
C LYS A 43 -50.29 -7.30 14.46
N PHE A 44 -49.70 -7.13 13.28
CA PHE A 44 -50.34 -7.44 12.00
C PHE A 44 -50.04 -8.83 11.44
N ARG A 45 -49.01 -9.54 11.93
CA ARG A 45 -48.78 -10.96 11.59
C ARG A 45 -49.81 -11.94 12.18
N ASN A 46 -50.68 -11.49 13.09
CA ASN A 46 -51.67 -12.35 13.76
C ASN A 46 -53.11 -12.21 13.21
N THR A 47 -53.31 -11.56 12.05
CA THR A 47 -54.64 -11.34 11.46
C THR A 47 -54.90 -12.02 10.10
N GLU A 48 -54.07 -12.97 9.68
CA GLU A 48 -54.37 -13.75 8.47
C GLU A 48 -54.91 -15.15 8.80
N THR A 49 -56.23 -15.33 8.64
CA THR A 49 -56.86 -16.64 8.50
C THR A 49 -56.59 -17.24 7.10
N PRO A 50 -56.43 -18.57 6.97
CA PRO A 50 -55.88 -19.20 5.77
C PRO A 50 -56.94 -19.38 4.67
N ALA A 51 -56.62 -18.97 3.44
CA ALA A 51 -57.43 -19.26 2.26
C ALA A 51 -56.65 -20.11 1.24
N THR A 52 -57.02 -21.39 1.19
CA THR A 52 -57.19 -22.25 0.00
C THR A 52 -56.10 -22.29 -1.08
N GLN A 53 -55.37 -23.43 -1.12
CA GLN A 53 -54.73 -23.98 -2.32
C GLN A 53 -55.75 -24.38 -3.40
N PRO A 54 -55.33 -24.42 -4.68
CA PRO A 54 -55.69 -25.49 -5.58
C PRO A 54 -54.50 -26.41 -5.92
N LYS A 55 -54.87 -27.64 -6.20
CA LYS A 55 -54.14 -28.91 -6.23
C LYS A 55 -53.57 -29.27 -7.62
N PHE A 56 -52.49 -30.08 -7.58
CA PHE A 56 -52.11 -31.21 -8.47
C PHE A 56 -51.65 -30.85 -9.91
N SER A 57 -50.67 -31.54 -10.52
CA SER A 57 -50.32 -32.97 -10.45
C SER A 57 -48.86 -33.30 -10.78
N ASP A 58 -48.43 -34.43 -10.24
CA ASP A 58 -47.22 -35.21 -10.51
C ASP A 58 -46.93 -35.51 -11.98
N HIS A 59 -45.64 -35.61 -12.32
CA HIS A 59 -45.09 -36.76 -13.05
C HIS A 59 -43.59 -36.91 -12.74
N LEU A 60 -43.25 -38.04 -12.11
CA LEU A 60 -41.92 -38.60 -12.01
C LEU A 60 -41.52 -39.21 -13.36
N ASP A 61 -40.25 -39.10 -13.73
CA ASP A 61 -39.50 -40.26 -14.23
C ASP A 61 -37.99 -40.07 -14.04
N GLU A 62 -37.37 -41.09 -13.46
CA GLU A 62 -35.93 -41.31 -13.32
C GLU A 62 -35.32 -41.74 -14.66
N SER A 63 -34.09 -41.29 -14.95
CA SER A 63 -33.07 -42.17 -15.53
C SER A 63 -31.67 -41.53 -15.46
N SER A 64 -30.76 -42.26 -14.83
CA SER A 64 -29.30 -42.18 -14.91
C SER A 64 -28.77 -42.35 -16.35
N ASP A 65 -27.74 -41.60 -16.77
CA ASP A 65 -26.36 -42.08 -16.91
C ASP A 65 -25.44 -41.14 -17.73
N SER A 66 -24.17 -41.12 -17.30
CA SER A 66 -22.92 -40.94 -18.08
C SER A 66 -22.58 -39.63 -18.82
N SER A 67 -21.43 -39.08 -18.39
CA SER A 67 -20.33 -38.47 -19.16
C SER A 67 -20.56 -37.96 -20.59
N VAL A 68 -20.14 -36.72 -20.86
CA VAL A 68 -19.06 -36.38 -21.83
C VAL A 68 -18.74 -34.88 -21.75
N PHE A 69 -17.43 -34.62 -21.85
CA PHE A 69 -16.73 -33.36 -22.02
C PHE A 69 -17.22 -32.57 -23.25
N GLU A 70 -17.53 -31.29 -23.12
CA GLU A 70 -17.41 -30.30 -24.22
C GLU A 70 -17.29 -28.89 -23.62
N GLY A 71 -16.22 -28.18 -24.00
CA GLY A 71 -15.86 -26.86 -23.45
C GLY A 71 -16.67 -25.70 -24.05
N PRO A 72 -16.57 -24.48 -23.49
CA PRO A 72 -17.20 -23.30 -24.06
C PRO A 72 -16.37 -22.70 -25.20
N PRO A 73 -17.02 -22.04 -26.19
CA PRO A 73 -16.41 -21.76 -27.49
C PRO A 73 -15.58 -20.47 -27.52
N SER A 74 -14.67 -20.47 -28.50
CA SER A 74 -13.83 -19.40 -29.00
C SER A 74 -14.58 -18.10 -29.34
N LEU A 75 -14.06 -16.97 -28.88
CA LEU A 75 -14.39 -15.63 -29.37
C LEU A 75 -13.60 -15.37 -30.67
N THR A 76 -14.30 -15.29 -31.79
CA THR A 76 -13.78 -14.77 -33.06
C THR A 76 -14.43 -13.43 -33.41
N ASN A 77 -13.56 -12.53 -33.86
CA ASN A 77 -13.69 -11.20 -34.46
C ASN A 77 -14.95 -10.87 -35.26
N HIS A 78 -15.22 -9.55 -35.30
CA HIS A 78 -15.74 -8.67 -36.38
C HIS A 78 -16.70 -7.64 -35.75
N GLU A 79 -16.78 -6.36 -36.09
CA GLU A 79 -16.07 -5.44 -36.99
C GLU A 79 -16.59 -4.03 -36.65
N GLU A 80 -15.87 -3.00 -37.13
CA GLU A 80 -16.21 -1.58 -37.11
C GLU A 80 -17.66 -1.24 -37.52
N LEU A 81 -18.20 -0.15 -36.94
CA LEU A 81 -18.70 1.07 -37.63
C LEU A 81 -19.83 1.77 -36.83
N GLY A 82 -19.76 3.09 -36.78
CA GLY A 82 -20.94 3.93 -37.05
C GLY A 82 -21.48 4.81 -35.91
N GLU A 83 -21.24 6.11 -36.05
CA GLU A 83 -21.96 7.21 -35.42
C GLU A 83 -23.50 7.14 -35.58
N GLY A 84 -24.26 7.68 -34.63
CA GLY A 84 -25.71 7.89 -34.81
C GLY A 84 -26.53 8.30 -33.58
N HIS A 85 -26.50 9.60 -33.27
CA HIS A 85 -27.58 10.47 -32.76
C HIS A 85 -28.88 9.93 -32.07
N HIS A 86 -29.14 10.54 -30.90
CA HIS A 86 -30.41 11.05 -30.33
C HIS A 86 -31.58 10.08 -30.01
N HIS A 87 -32.05 10.07 -28.74
CA HIS A 87 -33.19 10.89 -28.28
C HIS A 87 -33.50 10.71 -26.77
N HIS A 88 -33.81 11.84 -26.14
CA HIS A 88 -34.32 12.01 -24.78
C HIS A 88 -35.68 11.32 -24.54
N HIS A 89 -35.93 10.92 -23.29
CA HIS A 89 -37.25 11.12 -22.68
C HIS A 89 -37.11 11.46 -21.19
N ASP A 90 -37.51 12.69 -20.87
CA ASP A 90 -37.66 13.24 -19.53
C ASP A 90 -38.84 12.62 -18.76
N SER A 91 -38.68 12.54 -17.44
CA SER A 91 -39.77 12.85 -16.50
C SER A 91 -39.19 13.53 -15.26
N GLN A 92 -39.38 14.85 -15.21
CA GLN A 92 -39.12 15.74 -14.08
C GLN A 92 -40.17 15.54 -12.98
N THR A 93 -39.73 15.63 -11.72
CA THR A 93 -40.40 16.47 -10.70
C THR A 93 -39.34 17.05 -9.78
N SER A 94 -39.25 18.38 -9.84
CA SER A 94 -38.44 19.31 -9.07
C SER A 94 -38.95 19.52 -7.65
N ASP A 95 -38.06 19.86 -6.72
CA ASP A 95 -38.23 21.00 -5.82
C ASP A 95 -36.84 21.67 -5.66
N GLN A 96 -36.80 22.96 -6.00
CA GLN A 96 -35.65 23.87 -5.95
C GLN A 96 -35.63 24.63 -4.62
N GLU A 97 -34.45 25.13 -4.23
CA GLU A 97 -34.12 26.43 -3.62
C GLU A 97 -32.72 26.27 -2.97
N GLU A 98 -31.70 27.12 -3.10
CA GLU A 98 -31.47 28.40 -3.74
C GLU A 98 -29.94 28.56 -3.89
N ASN A 99 -29.50 29.19 -4.98
CA ASN A 99 -28.11 29.52 -5.25
C ASN A 99 -28.06 31.04 -5.47
N GLU A 100 -27.39 31.79 -4.60
CA GLU A 100 -27.00 33.18 -4.87
C GLU A 100 -25.58 33.17 -5.43
N GLY A 101 -25.43 33.74 -6.62
CA GLY A 101 -24.20 33.69 -7.40
C GLY A 101 -23.22 34.80 -7.08
N ASP A 102 -21.99 34.57 -7.54
CA ASP A 102 -21.13 35.63 -8.06
C ASP A 102 -20.48 35.13 -9.36
N GLU A 103 -20.74 35.86 -10.44
CA GLU A 103 -20.00 35.78 -11.69
C GLU A 103 -18.65 36.47 -11.50
N ASP A 104 -17.54 35.77 -11.76
CA ASP A 104 -16.39 36.36 -12.43
C ASP A 104 -15.50 35.27 -13.02
N GLY A 105 -15.25 35.39 -14.32
CA GLY A 105 -14.55 34.40 -15.13
C GLY A 105 -13.06 34.33 -14.83
N ASN A 106 -12.60 33.16 -14.43
CA ASN A 106 -11.32 32.60 -14.87
C ASN A 106 -11.37 31.08 -14.69
N SER A 107 -11.65 30.35 -15.77
CA SER A 107 -11.71 28.88 -15.72
C SER A 107 -10.30 28.29 -15.60
N SER A 108 -9.75 28.27 -14.39
CA SER A 108 -8.71 27.29 -14.05
C SER A 108 -9.42 25.95 -13.86
N SER A 109 -9.15 25.00 -14.77
CA SER A 109 -9.50 23.59 -14.63
C SER A 109 -8.90 23.04 -13.33
N GLY A 110 -9.66 23.13 -12.24
CA GLY A 110 -9.33 22.49 -10.97
C GLY A 110 -9.59 20.99 -11.09
N HIS A 111 -8.55 20.19 -11.25
CA HIS A 111 -8.66 18.75 -11.07
C HIS A 111 -8.83 18.48 -9.56
N HIS A 112 -10.03 18.07 -9.15
CA HIS A 112 -10.29 17.64 -7.79
C HIS A 112 -9.65 16.26 -7.56
N HIS A 113 -8.69 16.17 -6.63
CA HIS A 113 -8.18 14.88 -6.14
C HIS A 113 -9.26 14.25 -5.25
N PHE A 114 -9.87 13.15 -5.72
CA PHE A 114 -10.96 12.50 -5.00
C PHE A 114 -10.41 11.49 -3.98
N GLY A 115 -10.65 11.74 -2.70
CA GLY A 115 -10.65 10.69 -1.69
C GLY A 115 -11.79 9.71 -1.93
N SER A 116 -11.54 8.42 -1.72
CA SER A 116 -12.56 7.37 -1.87
C SER A 116 -12.96 6.82 -0.50
N THR A 117 -14.27 6.56 -0.32
CA THR A 117 -14.83 6.00 0.91
C THR A 117 -15.45 4.63 0.61
N PHE A 118 -15.13 3.63 1.42
CA PHE A 118 -15.57 2.24 1.27
C PHE A 118 -16.21 1.74 2.57
N HIS A 119 -17.28 0.95 2.50
CA HIS A 119 -18.02 0.49 3.68
C HIS A 119 -17.49 -0.80 4.32
N GLN A 120 -16.62 -1.56 3.64
CA GLN A 120 -16.23 -2.90 4.09
C GLN A 120 -14.73 -3.10 4.20
N ALA A 121 -13.99 -2.68 3.18
CA ALA A 121 -12.55 -2.80 3.16
C ALA A 121 -11.97 -1.94 2.02
N ALA A 122 -10.68 -1.66 2.10
CA ALA A 122 -9.92 -1.10 1.00
C ALA A 122 -8.58 -1.83 0.85
N ALA A 123 -8.15 -1.96 -0.41
CA ALA A 123 -6.85 -2.47 -0.78
C ALA A 123 -6.16 -1.45 -1.68
N VAL A 124 -4.98 -1.01 -1.28
CA VAL A 124 -4.21 0.02 -1.97
C VAL A 124 -2.84 -0.53 -2.30
N THR A 125 -2.52 -0.57 -3.59
CA THR A 125 -1.20 -0.91 -4.10
C THR A 125 -0.82 0.04 -5.23
N ASP A 126 0.40 -0.09 -5.75
CA ASP A 126 0.85 0.68 -6.91
C ASP A 126 0.34 0.14 -8.25
N SER A 127 -0.46 -0.93 -8.23
CA SER A 127 -1.07 -1.54 -9.40
C SER A 127 -2.58 -1.71 -9.23
N GLU A 128 -3.35 -1.32 -10.25
CA GLU A 128 -4.79 -1.60 -10.29
C GLU A 128 -5.06 -3.11 -10.20
N THR A 129 -4.36 -3.92 -11.01
CA THR A 129 -4.49 -5.37 -11.03
C THR A 129 -4.23 -6.00 -9.66
N CYS A 130 -3.16 -5.60 -8.98
CA CYS A 130 -2.84 -6.17 -7.67
C CYS A 130 -3.80 -5.68 -6.57
N SER A 131 -4.32 -4.46 -6.68
CA SER A 131 -5.38 -3.96 -5.76
C SER A 131 -6.69 -4.73 -5.95
N MET A 132 -7.06 -5.05 -7.19
CA MET A 132 -8.23 -5.88 -7.49
C MET A 132 -8.08 -7.31 -6.96
N LEU A 133 -6.91 -7.94 -7.14
CA LEU A 133 -6.66 -9.27 -6.59
C LEU A 133 -6.76 -9.30 -5.07
N ALA A 134 -6.20 -8.29 -4.39
CA ALA A 134 -6.32 -8.16 -2.93
C ALA A 134 -7.78 -7.97 -2.50
N ARG A 135 -8.54 -7.13 -3.22
CA ARG A 135 -9.99 -6.97 -3.01
C ARG A 135 -10.72 -8.31 -3.14
N ASP A 136 -10.42 -9.10 -4.16
CA ASP A 136 -11.10 -10.39 -4.38
C ASP A 136 -10.81 -11.39 -3.25
N ILE A 137 -9.59 -11.37 -2.69
CA ILE A 137 -9.25 -12.14 -1.48
C ILE A 137 -10.10 -11.68 -0.29
N LEU A 138 -10.22 -10.38 -0.04
CA LEU A 138 -11.08 -9.84 1.04
C LEU A 138 -12.54 -10.23 0.84
N GLN A 139 -13.08 -10.07 -0.38
CA GLN A 139 -14.46 -10.42 -0.71
C GLN A 139 -14.74 -11.92 -0.53
N SER A 140 -13.74 -12.77 -0.76
CA SER A 140 -13.87 -14.20 -0.51
C SER A 140 -13.80 -14.56 0.99
N GLY A 141 -13.58 -13.59 1.89
CA GLY A 141 -13.47 -13.77 3.34
C GLY A 141 -12.04 -14.08 3.81
N GLY A 142 -11.02 -13.57 3.13
CA GLY A 142 -9.63 -13.59 3.60
C GLY A 142 -9.34 -12.45 4.58
N SER A 143 -8.29 -12.58 5.37
CA SER A 143 -7.84 -11.51 6.27
C SER A 143 -7.14 -10.37 5.50
N VAL A 144 -6.94 -9.22 6.16
CA VAL A 144 -6.11 -8.14 5.61
C VAL A 144 -4.67 -8.60 5.29
N VAL A 145 -4.17 -9.60 6.02
CA VAL A 145 -2.85 -10.22 5.77
C VAL A 145 -2.89 -11.15 4.56
N ASP A 146 -3.94 -11.97 4.40
CA ASP A 146 -4.12 -12.81 3.20
C ASP A 146 -4.14 -11.95 1.92
N ALA A 147 -4.91 -10.86 1.94
CA ALA A 147 -5.02 -9.92 0.84
C ALA A 147 -3.68 -9.21 0.57
N GLY A 148 -2.96 -8.83 1.63
CA GLY A 148 -1.63 -8.25 1.53
C GLY A 148 -0.61 -9.20 0.90
N ILE A 149 -0.61 -10.48 1.30
CA ILE A 149 0.26 -11.52 0.71
C ILE A 149 -0.04 -11.69 -0.79
N SER A 150 -1.33 -11.79 -1.16
CA SER A 150 -1.73 -11.90 -2.56
C SER A 150 -1.33 -10.66 -3.38
N ALA A 151 -1.41 -9.46 -2.80
CA ALA A 151 -0.93 -8.23 -3.42
C ALA A 151 0.59 -8.26 -3.65
N VAL A 152 1.38 -8.68 -2.65
CA VAL A 152 2.84 -8.81 -2.79
C VAL A 152 3.16 -9.77 -3.93
N LEU A 153 2.57 -10.96 -3.93
CA LEU A 153 2.83 -11.98 -4.95
C LEU A 153 2.41 -11.55 -6.36
N CYS A 154 1.38 -10.72 -6.49
CA CYS A 154 1.06 -10.07 -7.76
C CYS A 154 2.14 -9.06 -8.19
N LEU A 155 2.56 -8.17 -7.28
CA LEU A 155 3.53 -7.11 -7.58
C LEU A 155 4.90 -7.67 -7.99
N VAL A 156 5.38 -8.74 -7.34
CA VAL A 156 6.67 -9.36 -7.70
C VAL A 156 6.71 -9.92 -9.13
N VAL A 157 5.53 -10.17 -9.73
CA VAL A 157 5.41 -10.58 -11.14
C VAL A 157 5.19 -9.37 -12.03
N LEU A 158 4.23 -8.51 -11.67
CA LEU A 158 3.72 -7.44 -12.51
C LEU A 158 4.64 -6.21 -12.55
N HIS A 159 5.24 -5.86 -11.41
CA HIS A 159 6.14 -4.71 -11.22
C HIS A 159 7.55 -5.15 -10.77
N PRO A 160 8.26 -5.95 -11.58
CA PRO A 160 9.59 -6.48 -11.24
C PRO A 160 10.66 -5.39 -11.17
N HIS A 161 10.37 -4.17 -11.64
CA HIS A 161 11.24 -3.01 -11.48
C HIS A 161 11.30 -2.48 -10.04
N THR A 162 10.30 -2.77 -9.21
CA THR A 162 10.18 -2.26 -7.83
C THR A 162 10.19 -3.36 -6.77
N SER A 163 9.76 -4.56 -7.13
CA SER A 163 9.51 -5.67 -6.20
C SER A 163 9.94 -7.02 -6.78
N SER A 164 10.33 -7.95 -5.92
CA SER A 164 10.69 -9.33 -6.30
C SER A 164 10.70 -10.22 -5.07
N LEU A 165 10.60 -11.54 -5.25
CA LEU A 165 10.91 -12.51 -4.18
C LEU A 165 12.36 -12.39 -3.69
N GLY A 166 13.26 -11.85 -4.52
CA GLY A 166 14.65 -11.53 -4.18
C GLY A 166 14.86 -10.20 -3.47
N GLY A 167 13.77 -9.50 -3.12
CA GLY A 167 13.78 -8.23 -2.40
C GLY A 167 13.87 -8.37 -0.88
N VAL A 168 13.57 -7.25 -0.22
CA VAL A 168 13.42 -7.13 1.23
C VAL A 168 12.15 -6.34 1.54
N PHE A 169 11.53 -6.61 2.69
CA PHE A 169 10.36 -5.85 3.11
C PHE A 169 10.30 -5.63 4.62
N SER A 170 9.54 -4.61 5.02
CA SER A 170 9.07 -4.43 6.38
C SER A 170 7.55 -4.29 6.37
N SER A 171 6.90 -4.83 7.39
CA SER A 171 5.45 -4.77 7.54
C SER A 171 5.04 -4.51 8.97
N ILE A 172 3.86 -3.93 9.13
CA ILE A 172 3.14 -3.87 10.41
C ILE A 172 1.71 -4.36 10.19
N TYR A 173 1.29 -5.29 11.04
CA TYR A 173 -0.09 -5.70 11.22
C TYR A 173 -0.60 -5.08 12.52
N PHE A 174 -1.77 -4.46 12.47
CA PHE A 174 -2.48 -3.91 13.61
C PHE A 174 -3.86 -4.54 13.70
N ASN A 175 -4.17 -5.12 14.86
CA ASN A 175 -5.49 -5.66 15.14
C ASN A 175 -6.25 -4.69 16.06
N LYS A 176 -7.37 -4.14 15.57
CA LYS A 176 -8.13 -3.11 16.29
C LYS A 176 -8.75 -3.63 17.58
N ALA A 177 -9.31 -4.84 17.54
CA ALA A 177 -10.03 -5.42 18.67
C ALA A 177 -9.12 -5.62 19.89
N SER A 178 -7.88 -6.07 19.67
CA SER A 178 -6.89 -6.30 20.73
C SER A 178 -5.93 -5.12 20.95
N GLN A 179 -5.90 -4.16 20.02
CA GLN A 179 -4.87 -3.12 19.92
C GLN A 179 -3.43 -3.65 19.87
N ASN A 180 -3.26 -4.92 19.48
CA ASN A 180 -1.94 -5.51 19.33
C ASN A 180 -1.37 -5.19 17.96
N THR A 181 -0.06 -4.96 17.94
CA THR A 181 0.73 -4.82 16.73
C THR A 181 1.66 -6.00 16.55
N SER A 182 2.05 -6.26 15.31
CA SER A 182 3.15 -7.16 15.00
C SER A 182 3.89 -6.64 13.80
N VAL A 183 5.21 -6.56 13.94
CA VAL A 183 6.13 -6.13 12.89
C VAL A 183 6.85 -7.36 12.36
N LEU A 184 7.01 -7.43 11.04
CA LEU A 184 7.92 -8.39 10.42
C LEU A 184 8.90 -7.68 9.51
N ASN A 185 10.18 -7.89 9.79
CA ASN A 185 11.31 -7.36 9.02
C ASN A 185 12.00 -8.50 8.27
N ALA A 186 11.71 -8.63 6.97
CA ALA A 186 12.42 -9.52 6.05
C ALA A 186 13.60 -8.76 5.44
N ILE A 187 14.56 -8.41 6.30
CA ILE A 187 15.71 -7.56 5.98
C ILE A 187 16.97 -8.21 6.58
N PRO A 188 18.08 -8.31 5.83
CA PRO A 188 19.36 -8.78 6.38
C PRO A 188 19.81 -7.92 7.57
N ARG A 189 20.09 -8.55 8.72
CA ARG A 189 20.55 -7.84 9.94
C ARG A 189 22.06 -7.56 9.94
N GLU A 190 22.82 -8.33 9.18
CA GLU A 190 24.27 -8.27 9.14
C GLU A 190 24.74 -7.88 7.74
N THR A 191 25.84 -7.10 7.69
CA THR A 191 26.52 -6.82 6.45
C THR A 191 27.16 -8.09 5.92
N SER A 192 26.96 -8.37 4.65
CA SER A 192 27.56 -9.53 4.01
C SER A 192 28.38 -9.05 2.80
N SER A 193 29.48 -9.74 2.52
CA SER A 193 30.30 -9.48 1.31
C SER A 193 29.68 -10.12 0.06
N ILE A 194 28.37 -10.34 0.07
CA ILE A 194 27.63 -11.02 -0.98
C ILE A 194 27.29 -9.98 -2.04
N SER A 195 27.43 -10.35 -3.31
CA SER A 195 27.19 -9.46 -4.45
C SER A 195 25.69 -9.17 -4.66
N TYR A 196 24.84 -10.03 -4.10
CA TYR A 196 23.39 -9.99 -4.23
C TYR A 196 22.70 -10.00 -2.87
N GLY A 197 21.56 -9.31 -2.79
CA GLY A 197 20.74 -9.29 -1.59
C GLY A 197 20.15 -10.67 -1.28
N VAL A 198 20.01 -10.96 0.01
CA VAL A 198 19.49 -12.25 0.47
C VAL A 198 17.97 -12.29 0.28
N PRO A 199 17.42 -13.24 -0.50
CA PRO A 199 15.99 -13.31 -0.80
C PRO A 199 15.20 -13.74 0.45
N GLN A 200 14.54 -12.78 1.12
CA GLN A 200 13.80 -13.04 2.37
C GLN A 200 12.29 -12.82 2.25
N VAL A 201 11.80 -12.29 1.11
CA VAL A 201 10.38 -11.96 0.93
C VAL A 201 9.49 -13.18 1.13
N LEU A 202 9.80 -14.29 0.46
CA LEU A 202 8.97 -15.49 0.58
C LEU A 202 8.89 -15.99 2.03
N GLN A 203 10.02 -15.94 2.76
CA GLN A 203 10.10 -16.34 4.17
C GLN A 203 9.18 -15.50 5.03
N GLY A 204 9.24 -14.18 4.84
CA GLY A 204 8.43 -13.25 5.61
C GLY A 204 6.94 -13.44 5.35
N LEU A 205 6.56 -13.61 4.07
CA LEU A 205 5.16 -13.86 3.71
C LEU A 205 4.63 -15.17 4.31
N TRP A 206 5.45 -16.22 4.32
CA TRP A 206 5.08 -17.48 4.96
C TRP A 206 4.90 -17.32 6.47
N VAL A 207 5.81 -16.64 7.17
CA VAL A 207 5.68 -16.38 8.62
C VAL A 207 4.41 -15.58 8.93
N LEU A 208 4.10 -14.56 8.12
CA LEU A 208 2.86 -13.78 8.24
C LEU A 208 1.62 -14.67 8.02
N HIS A 209 1.64 -15.51 6.99
CA HIS A 209 0.56 -16.45 6.68
C HIS A 209 0.31 -17.45 7.81
N GLN A 210 1.37 -18.06 8.35
CA GLN A 210 1.24 -19.03 9.44
C GLN A 210 0.63 -18.41 10.71
N LYS A 211 0.86 -17.11 10.93
CA LYS A 211 0.34 -16.42 12.11
C LYS A 211 -1.05 -15.82 11.91
N TYR A 212 -1.31 -15.21 10.76
CA TYR A 212 -2.47 -14.33 10.52
C TYR A 212 -3.27 -14.69 9.26
N GLY A 213 -2.82 -15.69 8.50
CA GLY A 213 -3.51 -16.16 7.30
C GLY A 213 -4.77 -16.96 7.65
N MET A 214 -5.83 -16.73 6.89
CA MET A 214 -7.10 -17.46 6.99
C MET A 214 -7.38 -18.30 5.75
N LYS A 215 -6.80 -17.93 4.59
CA LYS A 215 -6.95 -18.66 3.34
C LYS A 215 -5.86 -19.71 3.15
N PRO A 216 -6.15 -20.80 2.41
CA PRO A 216 -5.11 -21.74 2.00
C PRO A 216 -4.00 -21.02 1.21
N TRP A 217 -2.73 -21.32 1.52
CA TRP A 217 -1.56 -20.71 0.88
C TRP A 217 -1.63 -20.79 -0.66
N ALA A 218 -1.98 -21.96 -1.20
CA ALA A 218 -2.16 -22.18 -2.64
C ALA A 218 -3.12 -21.16 -3.29
N GLN A 219 -4.18 -20.77 -2.58
CA GLN A 219 -5.15 -19.79 -3.09
C GLN A 219 -4.50 -18.40 -3.25
N LEU A 220 -3.65 -18.00 -2.30
CA LEU A 220 -2.95 -16.70 -2.35
C LEU A 220 -1.89 -16.65 -3.45
N VAL A 221 -1.27 -17.79 -3.77
CA VAL A 221 -0.20 -17.88 -4.79
C VAL A 221 -0.75 -18.04 -6.21
N SER A 222 -1.93 -18.65 -6.36
CA SER A 222 -2.50 -19.04 -7.67
C SER A 222 -2.53 -17.94 -8.72
N SER A 223 -2.91 -16.71 -8.35
CA SER A 223 -2.99 -15.59 -9.30
C SER A 223 -1.62 -15.18 -9.81
N ALA A 224 -0.59 -15.22 -8.96
CA ALA A 224 0.78 -14.91 -9.35
C ALA A 224 1.36 -15.96 -10.31
N VAL A 225 1.03 -17.25 -10.10
CA VAL A 225 1.38 -18.33 -11.05
C VAL A 225 0.81 -18.02 -12.43
N ILE A 226 -0.49 -17.72 -12.50
CA ILE A 226 -1.17 -17.43 -13.77
C ILE A 226 -0.55 -16.22 -14.46
N LEU A 227 -0.28 -15.13 -13.71
CA LEU A 227 0.34 -13.92 -14.25
C LEU A 227 1.76 -14.19 -14.78
N ALA A 228 2.54 -15.02 -14.09
CA ALA A 228 3.90 -15.33 -14.49
C ALA A 228 3.95 -16.25 -15.72
N GLU A 229 3.07 -17.25 -15.79
CA GLU A 229 3.04 -18.23 -16.89
C GLU A 229 2.32 -17.73 -18.14
N LYS A 230 1.13 -17.15 -18.00
CA LYS A 230 0.37 -16.63 -19.14
C LYS A 230 0.83 -15.23 -19.54
N GLY A 231 1.52 -14.56 -18.65
CA GLY A 231 2.05 -13.22 -18.85
C GLY A 231 1.06 -12.10 -18.53
N PHE A 232 1.64 -10.91 -18.39
CA PHE A 232 0.96 -9.65 -18.14
C PHE A 232 1.34 -8.61 -19.20
N LEU A 233 0.60 -7.51 -19.26
CA LEU A 233 0.90 -6.41 -20.18
C LEU A 233 1.78 -5.37 -19.49
N VAL A 234 2.80 -4.87 -20.21
CA VAL A 234 3.62 -3.76 -19.73
C VAL A 234 2.73 -2.54 -19.54
N ASP A 235 2.72 -1.98 -18.34
CA ASP A 235 2.04 -0.72 -18.04
C ASP A 235 2.99 0.48 -18.16
N SER A 236 2.46 1.69 -18.00
CA SER A 236 3.23 2.93 -18.12
C SER A 236 4.34 3.05 -17.07
N SER A 237 4.15 2.49 -15.86
CA SER A 237 5.13 2.52 -14.79
C SER A 237 6.33 1.65 -15.12
N LEU A 238 6.09 0.38 -15.48
CA LEU A 238 7.14 -0.54 -15.90
C LEU A 238 7.83 -0.03 -17.17
N ARG A 239 7.08 0.51 -18.14
CA ARG A 239 7.67 1.08 -19.37
C ARG A 239 8.64 2.20 -19.05
N ALA A 240 8.25 3.13 -18.20
CA ALA A 240 9.10 4.25 -17.82
C ALA A 240 10.37 3.78 -17.10
N ALA A 241 10.25 2.77 -16.22
CA ALA A 241 11.40 2.14 -15.58
C ALA A 241 12.35 1.47 -16.59
N LEU A 242 11.80 0.79 -17.61
CA LEU A 242 12.59 0.19 -18.69
C LEU A 242 13.38 1.24 -19.48
N VAL A 243 12.75 2.37 -19.86
CA VAL A 243 13.43 3.48 -20.55
C VAL A 243 14.55 4.05 -19.68
N ALA A 244 14.24 4.37 -18.42
CA ALA A 244 15.19 4.97 -17.49
C ALA A 244 16.39 4.07 -17.18
N ASN A 245 16.25 2.75 -17.33
CA ASN A 245 17.27 1.75 -17.03
C ASN A 245 17.72 0.97 -18.27
N HIS A 246 17.60 1.56 -19.46
CA HIS A 246 17.86 0.89 -20.75
C HIS A 246 19.20 0.13 -20.78
N GLU A 247 20.30 0.76 -20.35
CA GLU A 247 21.62 0.11 -20.33
C GLU A 247 21.69 -1.10 -19.37
N LYS A 248 21.05 -1.00 -18.20
CA LYS A 248 20.96 -2.08 -17.20
C LYS A 248 20.15 -3.25 -17.73
N VAL A 249 19.04 -2.97 -18.42
CA VAL A 249 18.19 -3.99 -19.04
C VAL A 249 18.95 -4.72 -20.15
N LEU A 250 19.67 -4.01 -21.03
CA LEU A 250 20.41 -4.63 -22.12
C LEU A 250 21.66 -5.41 -21.69
N SER A 251 22.30 -5.00 -20.59
CA SER A 251 23.48 -5.68 -20.06
C SER A 251 23.16 -6.94 -19.25
N SER A 252 21.93 -7.08 -18.73
CA SER A 252 21.45 -8.27 -18.04
C SER A 252 20.79 -9.25 -19.01
N GLU A 253 21.31 -10.48 -19.11
CA GLU A 253 20.70 -11.54 -19.92
C GLU A 253 19.25 -11.82 -19.49
N GLY A 254 19.02 -11.89 -18.18
CA GLY A 254 17.71 -12.16 -17.60
C GLY A 254 16.69 -11.06 -17.89
N LEU A 255 17.04 -9.80 -17.62
CA LEU A 255 16.13 -8.68 -17.91
C LEU A 255 15.84 -8.55 -19.41
N ARG A 256 16.88 -8.69 -20.24
CA ARG A 256 16.75 -8.66 -21.69
C ARG A 256 15.83 -9.76 -22.22
N SER A 257 15.90 -10.96 -21.65
CA SER A 257 15.01 -12.06 -22.04
C SER A 257 13.53 -11.79 -21.75
N LEU A 258 13.23 -11.01 -20.70
CA LEU A 258 11.87 -10.66 -20.30
C LEU A 258 11.33 -9.44 -21.06
N PHE A 259 12.17 -8.41 -21.21
CA PHE A 259 11.75 -7.06 -21.58
C PHE A 259 12.26 -6.58 -22.93
N CYS A 260 13.00 -7.40 -23.68
CA CYS A 260 13.38 -7.07 -25.05
C CYS A 260 12.66 -7.96 -26.06
N ASP A 261 12.36 -7.37 -27.23
CA ASP A 261 11.91 -8.10 -28.40
C ASP A 261 13.07 -8.87 -29.07
N PRO A 262 12.80 -9.71 -30.09
CA PRO A 262 13.86 -10.42 -30.84
C PRO A 262 14.88 -9.48 -31.53
N GLN A 263 14.53 -8.21 -31.75
CA GLN A 263 15.38 -7.18 -32.34
C GLN A 263 16.20 -6.41 -31.28
N GLN A 264 16.08 -6.78 -30.00
CA GLN A 264 16.73 -6.15 -28.85
C GLN A 264 16.20 -4.75 -28.50
N ASN A 265 14.99 -4.40 -28.92
CA ASN A 265 14.31 -3.19 -28.46
C ASN A 265 13.54 -3.48 -27.16
N LEU A 266 13.41 -2.48 -26.30
CA LEU A 266 12.56 -2.58 -25.11
C LEU A 266 11.10 -2.75 -25.52
N LYS A 267 10.39 -3.65 -24.82
CA LYS A 267 8.94 -3.79 -24.93
C LYS A 267 8.21 -2.50 -24.52
N ASP A 268 7.16 -2.18 -25.24
CA ASP A 268 6.31 -1.01 -25.04
C ASP A 268 5.04 -1.30 -24.24
N VAL A 269 4.32 -0.25 -23.84
CA VAL A 269 3.03 -0.36 -23.13
C VAL A 269 2.07 -1.24 -23.93
N GLY A 270 1.44 -2.20 -23.27
CA GLY A 270 0.51 -3.15 -23.87
C GLY A 270 1.17 -4.39 -24.47
N GLU A 271 2.49 -4.47 -24.55
CA GLU A 271 3.17 -5.70 -24.96
C GLU A 271 3.20 -6.73 -23.82
N ARG A 272 3.20 -8.02 -24.18
CA ARG A 272 3.12 -9.12 -23.22
C ARG A 272 4.50 -9.51 -22.68
N VAL A 273 4.61 -9.69 -21.37
CA VAL A 273 5.78 -10.24 -20.67
C VAL A 273 5.38 -11.52 -19.97
N GLU A 274 6.20 -12.55 -20.13
CA GLU A 274 6.02 -13.87 -19.50
C GLU A 274 7.30 -14.24 -18.74
N ASN A 275 7.16 -14.81 -17.55
CA ASN A 275 8.25 -15.38 -16.78
C ASN A 275 7.88 -16.80 -16.34
N PRO A 276 7.86 -17.77 -17.27
CA PRO A 276 7.42 -19.13 -16.99
C PRO A 276 8.32 -19.85 -15.98
N THR A 277 9.59 -19.46 -15.86
CA THR A 277 10.49 -20.00 -14.82
C THR A 277 10.02 -19.60 -13.42
N LEU A 278 9.68 -18.33 -13.22
CA LEU A 278 9.09 -17.86 -11.97
C LEU A 278 7.70 -18.48 -11.73
N GLY A 279 6.89 -18.64 -12.78
CA GLY A 279 5.59 -19.30 -12.70
C GLY A 279 5.67 -20.73 -12.15
N LYS A 280 6.59 -21.54 -12.68
CA LYS A 280 6.85 -22.90 -12.17
C LYS A 280 7.31 -22.91 -10.71
N LEU A 281 8.17 -21.97 -10.33
CA LEU A 281 8.61 -21.85 -8.95
C LEU A 281 7.42 -21.51 -8.02
N LEU A 282 6.60 -20.53 -8.41
CA LEU A 282 5.42 -20.14 -7.65
C LEU A 282 4.42 -21.30 -7.55
N ASP A 283 4.25 -22.11 -8.60
CA ASP A 283 3.38 -23.29 -8.57
C ASP A 283 3.90 -24.35 -7.59
N GLN A 284 5.21 -24.61 -7.58
CA GLN A 284 5.86 -25.49 -6.61
C GLN A 284 5.67 -24.98 -5.17
N ILE A 285 5.85 -23.68 -4.95
CA ILE A 285 5.66 -23.02 -3.65
C ILE A 285 4.19 -23.11 -3.21
N GLY A 286 3.24 -22.86 -4.13
CA GLY A 286 1.81 -22.92 -3.85
C GLY A 286 1.33 -24.32 -3.50
N SER A 287 1.95 -25.35 -4.11
CA SER A 287 1.65 -26.77 -3.88
C SER A 287 2.33 -27.36 -2.64
N SER A 288 3.29 -26.67 -2.04
CA SER A 288 4.00 -27.15 -0.85
C SER A 288 3.10 -27.09 0.39
N VAL A 289 3.01 -28.21 1.12
CA VAL A 289 2.29 -28.32 2.39
C VAL A 289 3.19 -27.96 3.60
N SER A 290 4.50 -28.05 3.42
CA SER A 290 5.54 -27.64 4.39
C SER A 290 6.10 -26.26 4.06
N ASP A 291 6.87 -25.68 4.99
CA ASP A 291 7.56 -24.39 4.81
C ASP A 291 8.18 -24.28 3.40
N PRO A 292 7.59 -23.45 2.51
CA PRO A 292 8.00 -23.36 1.11
C PRO A 292 9.36 -22.66 0.95
N VAL A 293 9.90 -22.09 2.02
CA VAL A 293 11.05 -21.17 1.98
C VAL A 293 12.36 -21.92 2.23
N LEU A 294 12.28 -23.07 2.90
CA LEU A 294 13.42 -23.89 3.30
C LEU A 294 13.62 -25.14 2.44
N SER A 295 13.05 -25.19 1.23
CA SER A 295 13.44 -26.23 0.28
C SER A 295 14.91 -26.03 -0.07
N GLY A 296 15.79 -26.92 0.42
CA GLY A 296 17.23 -26.89 0.12
C GLY A 296 17.51 -26.83 -1.39
N ASP A 297 16.58 -27.31 -2.21
CA ASP A 297 16.62 -27.24 -3.66
C ASP A 297 16.54 -25.81 -4.22
N LEU A 298 15.70 -24.93 -3.63
CA LEU A 298 15.61 -23.52 -4.04
C LEU A 298 16.92 -22.79 -3.74
N ILE A 299 17.44 -22.99 -2.52
CA ILE A 299 18.71 -22.43 -2.07
C ILE A 299 19.82 -22.92 -3.00
N HIS A 300 19.91 -24.23 -3.23
CA HIS A 300 20.91 -24.81 -4.12
C HIS A 300 20.83 -24.26 -5.55
N SER A 301 19.62 -24.09 -6.09
CA SER A 301 19.42 -23.57 -7.46
C SER A 301 19.88 -22.12 -7.58
N LEU A 302 19.49 -21.26 -6.64
CA LEU A 302 19.95 -19.86 -6.61
C LEU A 302 21.47 -19.77 -6.51
N MET A 303 22.09 -20.61 -5.68
CA MET A 303 23.52 -20.59 -5.45
C MET A 303 24.32 -21.11 -6.64
N SER A 304 23.79 -22.12 -7.33
CA SER A 304 24.35 -22.58 -8.59
C SER A 304 24.35 -21.47 -9.64
N ASP A 305 23.30 -20.66 -9.69
CA ASP A 305 23.19 -19.53 -10.63
C ASP A 305 24.11 -18.36 -10.24
N ILE A 306 24.24 -18.04 -8.96
CA ILE A 306 25.10 -16.96 -8.44
C ILE A 306 26.61 -17.30 -8.55
N GLY A 307 26.96 -18.57 -8.31
CA GLY A 307 28.34 -19.06 -8.31
C GLY A 307 28.89 -19.40 -6.91
N VAL A 308 29.85 -20.33 -6.87
CA VAL A 308 30.31 -21.06 -5.66
C VAL A 308 31.02 -20.18 -4.61
N THR A 309 31.41 -18.94 -4.93
CA THR A 309 32.19 -18.09 -4.01
C THR A 309 31.40 -17.53 -2.84
N GLU A 310 30.06 -17.54 -2.90
CA GLU A 310 29.19 -16.93 -1.88
C GLU A 310 28.47 -17.97 -1.00
N ASP A 311 28.84 -19.25 -1.10
CA ASP A 311 27.96 -20.37 -0.74
C ASP A 311 27.59 -20.42 0.77
N GLU A 312 28.58 -20.47 1.66
CA GLU A 312 28.30 -20.70 3.09
C GLU A 312 27.57 -19.53 3.77
N LYS A 313 28.01 -18.28 3.52
CA LYS A 313 27.41 -17.09 4.15
C LYS A 313 26.01 -16.78 3.62
N PHE A 314 25.77 -17.01 2.33
CA PHE A 314 24.45 -16.85 1.74
C PHE A 314 23.48 -17.90 2.29
N ARG A 315 23.92 -19.17 2.42
CA ARG A 315 23.14 -20.23 3.09
C ARG A 315 22.80 -19.90 4.52
N GLU A 316 23.78 -19.47 5.30
CA GLU A 316 23.57 -19.10 6.69
C GLU A 316 22.53 -17.98 6.79
N SER A 317 22.63 -16.97 5.91
CA SER A 317 21.72 -15.81 5.90
C SER A 317 20.28 -16.17 5.51
N ILE A 318 20.08 -17.09 4.56
CA ILE A 318 18.74 -17.59 4.19
C ILE A 318 18.18 -18.52 5.27
N SER A 319 19.02 -19.32 5.92
CA SER A 319 18.59 -20.32 6.90
C SER A 319 18.14 -19.71 8.24
N ARG A 320 18.37 -18.40 8.44
CA ARG A 320 17.91 -17.69 9.64
C ARG A 320 16.40 -17.54 9.60
N HIS A 321 15.74 -17.93 10.69
CA HIS A 321 14.29 -17.84 10.80
C HIS A 321 13.90 -16.38 11.07
N LEU A 322 12.99 -15.85 10.26
CA LEU A 322 12.35 -14.57 10.53
C LEU A 322 11.36 -14.74 11.68
N THR A 323 11.24 -13.70 12.50
CA THR A 323 10.35 -13.68 13.66
C THR A 323 9.53 -12.41 13.65
N LEU A 324 8.32 -12.49 14.22
CA LEU A 324 7.50 -11.32 14.49
C LEU A 324 8.04 -10.60 15.71
N GLU A 325 8.08 -9.28 15.63
CA GLU A 325 8.59 -8.37 16.64
C GLU A 325 7.49 -7.42 17.10
N ASP A 326 7.65 -6.86 18.29
CA ASP A 326 6.79 -5.77 18.75
C ASP A 326 7.08 -4.49 17.95
N SER A 327 6.06 -3.67 17.74
CA SER A 327 6.25 -2.36 17.10
C SER A 327 7.03 -1.39 17.98
N LEU A 328 7.75 -0.47 17.35
CA LEU A 328 8.19 0.74 18.01
C LEU A 328 6.97 1.66 18.23
N THR A 329 6.69 1.98 19.49
CA THR A 329 5.52 2.78 19.87
C THR A 329 5.93 4.14 20.41
N LEU A 330 5.30 5.20 19.91
CA LEU A 330 5.38 6.57 20.43
C LEU A 330 3.99 6.97 20.94
N HIS A 331 3.91 7.30 22.23
CA HIS A 331 2.70 7.83 22.85
C HIS A 331 2.83 9.33 23.06
N LEU A 332 1.88 10.09 22.49
CA LEU A 332 1.67 11.52 22.71
C LEU A 332 0.23 11.71 23.20
N ASP A 333 -0.08 12.86 23.81
CA ASP A 333 -1.43 13.10 24.33
C ASP A 333 -2.48 13.12 23.20
N ALA A 334 -2.09 13.55 22.00
CA ALA A 334 -2.98 13.65 20.83
C ALA A 334 -3.04 12.35 19.98
N LEU A 335 -2.03 11.49 20.06
CA LEU A 335 -1.93 10.30 19.19
C LEU A 335 -1.03 9.21 19.77
N THR A 336 -1.26 7.97 19.33
CA THR A 336 -0.30 6.87 19.47
C THR A 336 0.15 6.42 18.09
N LEU A 337 1.47 6.47 17.85
CA LEU A 337 2.11 5.98 16.64
C LEU A 337 2.76 4.62 16.88
N PHE A 338 2.43 3.66 16.02
CA PHE A 338 3.10 2.38 15.90
C PHE A 338 3.87 2.33 14.59
N THR A 339 5.14 1.95 14.63
CA THR A 339 5.99 1.83 13.44
C THR A 339 7.00 0.71 13.61
N SER A 340 7.70 0.35 12.54
CA SER A 340 8.75 -0.67 12.60
C SER A 340 9.99 -0.18 13.34
N GLY A 341 10.58 -1.05 14.17
CA GLY A 341 11.88 -0.79 14.83
C GLY A 341 13.09 -0.94 13.89
N GLY A 342 14.29 -1.02 14.45
CA GLY A 342 15.50 -1.33 13.67
C GLY A 342 15.40 -2.72 13.02
N PRO A 343 15.92 -2.93 11.78
CA PRO A 343 16.82 -2.05 11.03
C PRO A 343 16.10 -1.07 10.09
N THR A 344 14.85 -0.68 10.38
CA THR A 344 14.10 0.29 9.57
C THR A 344 14.24 1.74 10.07
N ALA A 345 13.77 2.71 9.28
CA ALA A 345 13.81 4.12 9.63
C ALA A 345 12.65 4.59 10.54
N GLY A 346 11.83 3.68 11.07
CA GLY A 346 10.72 4.05 11.97
C GLY A 346 11.17 4.81 13.22
N LYS A 347 12.40 4.58 13.71
CA LYS A 347 12.97 5.37 14.82
C LYS A 347 13.23 6.84 14.44
N ILE A 348 13.64 7.09 13.20
CA ILE A 348 13.83 8.44 12.66
C ILE A 348 12.48 9.15 12.59
N LEU A 349 11.45 8.46 12.09
CA LEU A 349 10.07 8.95 12.05
C LEU A 349 9.55 9.31 13.46
N SER A 350 9.63 8.37 14.41
CA SER A 350 9.12 8.58 15.76
C SER A 350 9.81 9.74 16.48
N ASN A 351 11.15 9.82 16.37
CA ASN A 351 11.92 10.88 17.03
C ASN A 351 11.62 12.25 16.41
N SER A 352 11.40 12.31 15.09
CA SER A 352 11.06 13.55 14.38
C SER A 352 9.72 14.11 14.85
N ILE A 353 8.70 13.25 14.96
CA ILE A 353 7.37 13.64 15.44
C ILE A 353 7.42 14.07 16.90
N GLN A 354 8.05 13.27 17.77
CA GLN A 354 8.18 13.59 19.20
C GLN A 354 8.81 14.97 19.40
N LYS A 355 9.91 15.26 18.71
CA LYS A 355 10.63 16.52 18.86
C LYS A 355 9.81 17.73 18.43
N ILE A 356 9.08 17.62 17.31
CA ILE A 356 8.19 18.70 16.86
C ILE A 356 7.07 18.95 17.88
N TYR A 357 6.46 17.87 18.39
CA TYR A 357 5.38 17.96 19.37
C TYR A 357 5.82 18.64 20.69
N GLU A 358 7.01 18.30 21.18
CA GLU A 358 7.59 18.90 22.40
C GLU A 358 7.96 20.39 22.21
N GLU A 359 8.29 20.80 20.99
CA GLU A 359 8.68 22.18 20.68
C GLU A 359 7.52 23.08 20.25
N GLU A 360 6.40 22.54 19.79
CA GLU A 360 5.20 23.32 19.47
C GLU A 360 4.70 24.14 20.69
N HIS A 361 4.91 23.61 21.89
CA HIS A 361 4.61 24.29 23.14
C HIS A 361 5.54 25.48 23.45
N LYS A 362 6.64 25.63 22.69
CA LYS A 362 7.57 26.75 22.80
C LYS A 362 7.25 27.70 21.65
N GLN A 363 6.70 28.88 21.96
CA GLN A 363 6.34 29.94 21.01
C GLN A 363 7.56 30.39 20.16
N SER A 364 7.89 29.62 19.13
CA SER A 364 8.95 29.90 18.15
C SER A 364 8.34 30.55 16.91
N MET A 365 9.05 31.54 16.36
CA MET A 365 8.68 32.26 15.13
C MET A 365 8.97 31.47 13.84
N GLU A 366 9.66 30.33 13.91
CA GLU A 366 9.98 29.49 12.74
C GLU A 366 8.78 28.67 12.27
N SER A 367 8.65 28.52 10.95
CA SER A 367 7.61 27.67 10.37
C SER A 367 7.84 26.18 10.72
N ILE A 368 6.77 25.41 10.88
CA ILE A 368 6.86 23.96 11.18
C ILE A 368 7.69 23.21 10.12
N SER A 369 7.58 23.61 8.85
CA SER A 369 8.37 23.05 7.75
C SER A 369 9.87 23.28 7.94
N GLU A 370 10.30 24.47 8.38
CA GLU A 370 11.71 24.76 8.67
C GLU A 370 12.21 23.96 9.88
N ARG A 371 11.39 23.81 10.92
CA ARG A 371 11.74 22.98 12.09
C ARG A 371 11.92 21.52 11.70
N LEU A 372 10.99 20.97 10.91
CA LEU A 372 11.10 19.62 10.35
C LEU A 372 12.36 19.45 9.50
N LEU A 373 12.70 20.45 8.69
CA LEU A 373 13.91 20.45 7.88
C LEU A 373 15.19 20.51 8.73
N ASN A 374 15.22 21.30 9.80
CA ASN A 374 16.38 21.39 10.67
C ASN A 374 16.56 20.12 11.51
N PHE A 375 15.46 19.50 11.95
CA PHE A 375 15.53 18.24 12.70
C PHE A 375 15.89 17.06 11.85
N SER A 376 15.34 16.97 10.64
CA SER A 376 15.75 15.95 9.69
C SER A 376 17.25 15.95 9.47
N LYS A 377 17.86 17.11 9.17
CA LYS A 377 19.32 17.25 9.07
C LYS A 377 20.06 16.75 10.31
N THR A 378 19.55 17.05 11.50
CA THR A 378 20.15 16.62 12.76
C THR A 378 20.06 15.11 12.95
N MET A 379 18.89 14.52 12.70
CA MET A 379 18.63 13.08 12.85
C MET A 379 19.51 12.26 11.90
N TYR A 380 19.63 12.70 10.64
CA TYR A 380 20.53 12.08 9.66
C TYR A 380 21.99 12.09 10.10
N ALA A 381 22.46 13.19 10.68
CA ALA A 381 23.83 13.32 11.16
C ALA A 381 24.09 12.50 12.44
N GLN A 382 23.10 12.37 13.33
CA GLN A 382 23.24 11.70 14.62
C GLN A 382 23.12 10.17 14.53
N ASP A 383 22.19 9.65 13.71
CA ASP A 383 21.98 8.20 13.57
C ASP A 383 23.00 7.53 12.63
N GLY A 384 24.02 8.27 12.18
CA GLY A 384 25.08 7.76 11.30
C GLY A 384 24.58 7.34 9.91
N ALA A 385 23.35 7.71 9.57
CA ALA A 385 22.67 7.31 8.34
C ALA A 385 23.08 8.14 7.11
N TRP A 386 23.86 9.21 7.30
CA TRP A 386 24.22 10.15 6.22
C TRP A 386 25.72 10.55 6.21
N PRO A 387 26.35 10.78 5.04
CA PRO A 387 27.67 11.41 4.94
C PRO A 387 27.67 12.83 5.54
N ARG A 388 28.82 13.29 6.04
CA ARG A 388 28.90 14.42 7.00
C ARG A 388 28.62 15.82 6.45
N ASP A 389 28.37 16.00 5.15
CA ASP A 389 28.16 17.31 4.53
C ASP A 389 26.73 17.43 3.95
N LEU A 390 25.81 17.95 4.77
CA LEU A 390 24.41 18.21 4.41
C LEU A 390 24.23 19.64 3.90
N SER A 391 23.38 19.81 2.87
CA SER A 391 23.21 21.12 2.27
C SER A 391 22.48 22.12 3.15
N SER A 392 22.93 23.37 3.14
CA SER A 392 22.28 24.48 3.88
C SER A 392 21.17 25.17 3.07
N GLN A 393 21.04 24.86 1.78
CA GLN A 393 20.16 25.56 0.84
C GLN A 393 18.75 24.96 0.78
N PHE A 394 17.75 25.84 0.60
CA PHE A 394 16.36 25.48 0.37
C PHE A 394 16.16 25.16 -1.12
N PHE A 395 15.75 23.93 -1.44
CA PHE A 395 15.34 23.57 -2.78
C PHE A 395 13.81 23.37 -2.79
N PRO A 396 13.01 24.33 -3.29
CA PRO A 396 11.65 24.01 -3.69
C PRO A 396 11.72 22.90 -4.75
N LEU A 397 10.83 21.92 -4.70
CA LEU A 397 10.69 20.88 -5.72
C LEU A 397 10.43 21.56 -7.09
N GLN A 398 11.49 21.80 -7.87
CA GLN A 398 11.39 22.11 -9.29
C GLN A 398 11.42 20.78 -10.03
N LEU A 399 10.27 20.36 -10.54
CA LEU A 399 10.09 19.16 -11.35
C LEU A 399 10.71 19.39 -12.74
N PRO A 400 11.84 18.75 -13.09
CA PRO A 400 12.31 18.71 -14.47
C PRO A 400 11.47 17.70 -15.26
N ALA A 401 11.67 17.65 -16.58
CA ALA A 401 11.02 16.66 -17.44
C ALA A 401 11.27 15.22 -16.92
N TRP A 402 10.17 14.61 -16.49
CA TRP A 402 9.87 13.21 -16.15
C TRP A 402 10.99 12.15 -16.20
N SER A 403 11.20 11.44 -15.07
CA SER A 403 11.70 10.05 -15.03
C SER A 403 11.12 9.35 -13.79
N PRO A 404 10.00 8.61 -13.90
CA PRO A 404 9.36 7.96 -12.77
C PRO A 404 9.90 6.53 -12.63
N ALA A 405 10.82 6.30 -11.73
CA ALA A 405 11.16 4.91 -11.39
C ALA A 405 11.06 4.79 -9.88
N PRO A 406 9.85 4.48 -9.33
CA PRO A 406 9.74 4.15 -7.92
C PRO A 406 10.72 3.01 -7.61
N VAL A 407 11.43 3.12 -6.49
CA VAL A 407 12.43 2.13 -6.06
C VAL A 407 11.85 1.05 -5.15
N GLY A 408 10.53 1.04 -4.94
CA GLY A 408 9.83 0.08 -4.11
C GLY A 408 8.31 0.15 -4.31
N SER A 409 7.60 -0.75 -3.66
CA SER A 409 6.13 -0.82 -3.68
C SER A 409 5.58 -0.77 -2.28
N ASN A 410 4.44 -0.09 -2.12
CA ASN A 410 3.69 -0.09 -0.87
C ASN A 410 2.35 -0.80 -1.01
N ILE A 411 1.94 -1.46 0.07
CA ILE A 411 0.66 -2.15 0.18
C ILE A 411 0.01 -1.70 1.48
N MET A 412 -1.25 -1.28 1.39
CA MET A 412 -2.09 -0.98 2.54
C MET A 412 -3.43 -1.64 2.37
N ILE A 413 -3.76 -2.51 3.31
CA ILE A 413 -5.04 -3.19 3.36
C ILE A 413 -5.69 -2.84 4.70
N ALA A 414 -6.95 -2.44 4.65
CA ALA A 414 -7.75 -2.21 5.85
C ALA A 414 -9.15 -2.77 5.66
N ASP A 415 -9.76 -3.23 6.75
CA ASP A 415 -11.15 -3.68 6.76
C ASP A 415 -12.01 -2.88 7.75
N ALA A 416 -13.32 -3.07 7.68
CA ALA A 416 -14.31 -2.39 8.52
C ALA A 416 -14.26 -2.82 9.99
N SER A 417 -13.51 -3.88 10.34
CA SER A 417 -13.23 -4.21 11.74
C SER A 417 -12.14 -3.32 12.35
N GLY A 418 -11.44 -2.55 11.51
CA GLY A 418 -10.35 -1.66 11.88
C GLY A 418 -8.98 -2.33 11.85
N ASP A 419 -8.90 -3.58 11.39
CA ASP A 419 -7.62 -4.25 11.20
C ASP A 419 -6.90 -3.63 10.00
N ILE A 420 -5.61 -3.36 10.16
CA ILE A 420 -4.78 -2.72 9.15
C ILE A 420 -3.51 -3.53 8.94
N PHE A 421 -3.16 -3.76 7.67
CA PHE A 421 -1.89 -4.32 7.26
C PHE A 421 -1.18 -3.36 6.31
N VAL A 422 0.02 -2.93 6.70
CA VAL A 422 0.88 -2.05 5.90
C VAL A 422 2.20 -2.78 5.62
N LEU A 423 2.62 -2.81 4.35
CA LEU A 423 3.87 -3.44 3.93
C LEU A 423 4.58 -2.56 2.90
N SER A 424 5.89 -2.42 3.08
CA SER A 424 6.79 -1.77 2.13
C SER A 424 7.83 -2.77 1.66
N LEU A 425 7.93 -2.95 0.34
CA LEU A 425 8.80 -3.91 -0.35
C LEU A 425 9.73 -3.17 -1.30
N THR A 426 10.96 -3.63 -1.44
CA THR A 426 11.93 -3.02 -2.36
C THR A 426 12.96 -4.01 -2.89
N LEU A 427 13.54 -3.65 -4.03
CA LEU A 427 14.78 -4.21 -4.55
C LEU A 427 16.02 -3.35 -4.23
N ASN A 428 15.83 -2.28 -3.44
CA ASN A 428 16.73 -1.17 -3.15
C ASN A 428 16.90 -0.18 -4.31
N SER A 429 17.30 -0.66 -5.50
CA SER A 429 17.28 0.13 -6.73
C SER A 429 16.26 -0.40 -7.75
N THR A 430 15.96 0.38 -8.79
CA THR A 430 15.11 -0.10 -9.89
C THR A 430 15.75 -1.31 -10.57
N PHE A 431 14.99 -2.40 -10.66
CA PHE A 431 15.46 -3.73 -11.04
C PHE A 431 16.54 -4.35 -10.13
N GLY A 432 16.81 -3.78 -8.94
CA GLY A 432 17.78 -4.29 -7.98
C GLY A 432 19.16 -4.51 -8.59
N SER A 433 19.74 -5.70 -8.39
CA SER A 433 21.03 -6.07 -8.98
C SER A 433 21.01 -6.22 -10.50
N GLY A 434 19.81 -6.34 -11.10
CA GLY A 434 19.62 -6.74 -12.49
C GLY A 434 19.84 -8.23 -12.75
N PHE A 435 20.26 -9.02 -11.77
CA PHE A 435 20.46 -10.46 -11.92
C PHE A 435 19.16 -11.23 -11.73
N VAL A 436 18.68 -11.86 -12.81
CA VAL A 436 17.55 -12.81 -12.76
C VAL A 436 18.11 -14.22 -12.81
N SER A 437 17.82 -15.02 -11.78
CA SER A 437 18.23 -16.42 -11.72
C SER A 437 17.59 -17.22 -12.87
N SER A 438 18.43 -17.87 -13.67
CA SER A 438 17.99 -18.69 -14.80
C SER A 438 17.18 -19.92 -14.38
N SER A 439 17.45 -20.45 -13.18
CA SER A 439 16.82 -21.65 -12.63
C SER A 439 15.48 -21.35 -11.94
N THR A 440 15.31 -20.14 -11.38
CA THR A 440 14.18 -19.80 -10.51
C THR A 440 13.32 -18.65 -11.03
N GLY A 441 13.84 -17.83 -11.95
CA GLY A 441 13.17 -16.62 -12.43
C GLY A 441 13.15 -15.47 -11.41
N ILE A 442 13.79 -15.63 -10.25
CA ILE A 442 13.86 -14.60 -9.20
C ILE A 442 14.86 -13.52 -9.61
N LEU A 443 14.43 -12.25 -9.58
CA LEU A 443 15.30 -11.08 -9.67
C LEU A 443 15.86 -10.74 -8.27
N LEU A 444 17.19 -10.71 -8.12
CA LEU A 444 17.83 -10.43 -6.83
C LEU A 444 17.98 -8.92 -6.59
N SER A 445 17.76 -8.49 -5.35
CA SER A 445 18.03 -7.12 -4.91
C SER A 445 19.52 -6.82 -4.86
N ASP A 446 19.85 -5.52 -4.85
CA ASP A 446 21.20 -5.03 -4.53
C ASP A 446 21.28 -4.51 -3.08
N PHE A 447 20.35 -4.94 -2.21
CA PHE A 447 20.35 -4.62 -0.79
C PHE A 447 21.37 -5.49 -0.03
N VAL A 448 22.66 -5.15 -0.14
CA VAL A 448 23.78 -5.98 0.34
C VAL A 448 24.58 -5.40 1.52
N GLN A 449 24.61 -4.07 1.69
CA GLN A 449 25.52 -3.41 2.65
C GLN A 449 24.85 -2.37 3.57
N GLY A 450 25.43 -2.31 4.76
CA GLY A 450 25.25 -1.28 5.79
C GLY A 450 25.54 0.12 5.29
N GLN A 451 24.65 1.07 5.57
CA GLN A 451 24.93 2.50 5.39
C GLN A 451 26.06 2.91 6.35
N GLY A 452 27.16 3.50 5.84
CA GLY A 452 28.18 4.18 6.66
C GLY A 452 29.64 3.78 6.44
N SER A 453 30.58 4.67 6.79
CA SER A 453 32.03 4.52 6.65
C SER A 453 32.69 3.43 7.52
N SER A 454 31.90 2.62 8.23
CA SER A 454 32.36 1.50 9.03
C SER A 454 31.69 0.23 8.54
N GLN A 455 32.47 -0.78 8.21
CA GLN A 455 32.02 -2.12 7.77
C GLN A 455 31.11 -2.87 8.78
N SER A 456 30.67 -2.22 9.87
CA SER A 456 29.97 -2.83 11.01
C SER A 456 28.58 -2.24 11.33
N SER A 457 28.03 -1.31 10.54
CA SER A 457 26.64 -0.83 10.75
C SER A 457 25.67 -1.70 9.95
N SER A 458 24.56 -2.15 10.57
CA SER A 458 23.49 -2.86 9.86
C SER A 458 22.90 -2.01 8.72
N PRO A 459 22.46 -2.60 7.61
CA PRO A 459 21.80 -1.87 6.53
C PRO A 459 20.51 -1.22 7.03
N LEU A 460 20.44 0.12 6.96
CA LEU A 460 19.22 0.86 7.25
C LEU A 460 18.26 0.71 6.07
N TYR A 461 17.07 0.19 6.33
CA TYR A 461 15.97 0.21 5.37
C TYR A 461 15.08 1.43 5.62
N TRP A 462 14.90 2.28 4.61
CA TRP A 462 14.20 3.55 4.77
C TRP A 462 12.68 3.44 4.99
N ALA A 463 12.09 2.27 4.77
CA ALA A 463 10.65 2.09 4.97
C ALA A 463 10.24 2.37 6.43
N CYS A 464 9.03 2.88 6.59
CA CYS A 464 8.41 3.18 7.87
C CYS A 464 6.93 2.77 7.82
N PRO A 465 6.60 1.47 7.60
CA PRO A 465 5.21 1.03 7.67
C PRO A 465 4.65 1.39 9.05
N SER A 466 3.60 2.22 9.06
CA SER A 466 3.13 2.87 10.28
C SER A 466 1.63 2.82 10.42
N VAL A 467 1.16 2.71 11.67
CA VAL A 467 -0.25 2.81 12.06
C VAL A 467 -0.37 3.84 13.17
N LEU A 468 -1.37 4.72 13.07
CA LEU A 468 -1.71 5.73 14.06
C LEU A 468 -3.07 5.40 14.67
N ILE A 469 -3.20 5.69 15.96
CA ILE A 469 -4.48 5.85 16.63
C ILE A 469 -4.57 7.29 17.13
N TYR A 470 -5.65 8.00 16.83
CA TYR A 470 -5.87 9.39 17.23
C TYR A 470 -7.35 9.69 17.39
N GLY A 471 -7.65 10.89 17.90
CA GLY A 471 -9.02 11.33 18.13
C GLY A 471 -9.69 10.65 19.32
N GLU A 472 -10.82 11.21 19.76
CA GLU A 472 -11.60 10.67 20.90
C GLU A 472 -12.22 9.31 20.57
N ASP A 473 -12.55 9.08 19.29
CA ASP A 473 -13.15 7.85 18.78
C ASP A 473 -12.12 6.74 18.50
N ASN A 474 -10.83 7.01 18.75
CA ASN A 474 -9.70 6.14 18.42
C ASN A 474 -9.70 5.74 16.94
N ASP A 475 -9.84 6.69 16.03
CA ASP A 475 -9.71 6.43 14.60
C ASP A 475 -8.33 5.86 14.29
N VAL A 476 -8.25 5.01 13.26
CA VAL A 476 -7.03 4.28 12.92
C VAL A 476 -6.58 4.64 11.51
N MET A 477 -5.31 5.03 11.36
CA MET A 477 -4.75 5.38 10.07
C MET A 477 -3.47 4.59 9.80
N GLY A 478 -3.43 3.86 8.69
CA GLY A 478 -2.24 3.26 8.12
C GLY A 478 -1.56 4.22 7.14
N LEU A 479 -0.23 4.35 7.24
CA LEU A 479 0.57 5.18 6.34
C LEU A 479 1.82 4.43 5.88
N SER A 480 2.15 4.61 4.61
CA SER A 480 3.48 4.28 4.09
C SER A 480 3.86 5.19 2.94
N ALA A 481 5.16 5.21 2.68
CA ALA A 481 5.77 6.06 1.70
C ALA A 481 6.93 5.36 0.98
N TYR A 482 7.21 5.79 -0.25
CA TYR A 482 8.42 5.41 -0.98
C TYR A 482 9.23 6.66 -1.35
N GLY A 483 10.49 6.46 -1.71
CA GLY A 483 11.43 7.56 -2.01
C GLY A 483 12.69 7.54 -1.16
N GLY A 484 13.17 6.36 -0.77
CA GLY A 484 14.41 6.19 -0.03
C GLY A 484 14.44 7.03 1.25
N SER A 485 15.47 7.85 1.42
CA SER A 485 15.64 8.70 2.59
C SER A 485 14.49 9.68 2.81
N SER A 486 13.75 10.11 1.78
CA SER A 486 12.61 11.02 1.98
C SER A 486 11.47 10.43 2.83
N VAL A 487 11.40 9.10 3.00
CA VAL A 487 10.25 8.39 3.60
C VAL A 487 9.89 8.84 5.02
N PRO A 488 10.80 8.81 6.02
CA PRO A 488 10.46 9.22 7.39
C PRO A 488 9.96 10.67 7.47
N PHE A 489 10.46 11.54 6.60
CA PHE A 489 10.14 12.96 6.60
C PHE A 489 8.84 13.27 5.87
N SER A 490 8.57 12.56 4.78
CA SER A 490 7.29 12.67 4.09
C SER A 490 6.16 12.23 5.01
N LEU A 491 6.32 11.11 5.72
CA LEU A 491 5.35 10.65 6.70
C LEU A 491 5.20 11.61 7.88
N ALA A 492 6.31 12.11 8.45
CA ALA A 492 6.25 13.09 9.54
C ALA A 492 5.47 14.35 9.13
N GLN A 493 5.71 14.87 7.91
CA GLN A 493 5.00 16.03 7.39
C GLN A 493 3.49 15.78 7.25
N VAL A 494 3.08 14.63 6.71
CA VAL A 494 1.65 14.29 6.58
C VAL A 494 0.99 14.21 7.95
N ILE A 495 1.63 13.51 8.90
CA ILE A 495 1.12 13.34 10.27
C ILE A 495 0.97 14.68 10.98
N ILE A 496 2.00 15.53 10.92
CA ILE A 496 1.99 16.83 11.58
C ILE A 496 0.98 17.77 10.94
N ARG A 497 0.86 17.79 9.61
CA ARG A 497 -0.15 18.61 8.91
C ARG A 497 -1.55 18.21 9.31
N HIS A 498 -1.84 16.91 9.28
CA HIS A 498 -3.17 16.43 9.53
C HIS A 498 -3.55 16.54 11.02
N LEU A 499 -2.69 16.06 11.92
CA LEU A 499 -3.04 15.88 13.32
C LEU A 499 -2.63 17.04 14.24
N LEU A 500 -1.55 17.76 13.93
CA LEU A 500 -1.11 18.90 14.76
C LEU A 500 -1.59 20.24 14.18
N LEU A 501 -1.66 20.35 12.85
CA LEU A 501 -2.13 21.57 12.18
C LEU A 501 -3.60 21.50 11.75
N GLU A 502 -4.30 20.42 12.09
CA GLU A 502 -5.72 20.21 11.80
C GLU A 502 -6.08 20.44 10.31
N LYS A 503 -5.14 20.14 9.40
CA LYS A 503 -5.39 20.20 7.97
C LYS A 503 -6.19 19.02 7.50
N ASP A 504 -6.98 19.23 6.45
CA ASP A 504 -7.67 18.15 5.76
C ASP A 504 -6.68 17.05 5.30
N LEU A 505 -7.12 15.79 5.34
CA LEU A 505 -6.25 14.66 5.01
C LEU A 505 -5.80 14.71 3.55
N THR A 506 -6.69 15.10 2.62
CA THR A 506 -6.32 15.28 1.21
C THR A 506 -5.24 16.35 1.10
N GLU A 507 -5.44 17.53 1.70
CA GLU A 507 -4.44 18.60 1.68
C GLU A 507 -3.09 18.15 2.28
N SER A 508 -3.14 17.35 3.34
CA SER A 508 -1.95 16.86 4.04
C SER A 508 -1.12 15.93 3.16
N VAL A 509 -1.77 15.06 2.39
CA VAL A 509 -1.15 14.06 1.50
C VAL A 509 -0.75 14.64 0.13
N THR A 510 -1.55 15.54 -0.44
CA THR A 510 -1.30 16.10 -1.78
C THR A 510 -0.56 17.43 -1.76
N GLY A 511 -0.45 18.10 -0.60
CA GLY A 511 0.27 19.36 -0.46
C GLY A 511 1.78 19.19 -0.63
N SER A 512 2.46 20.19 -1.20
CA SER A 512 3.90 20.16 -1.48
C SER A 512 4.74 19.72 -0.28
N LEU A 513 5.48 18.63 -0.41
CA LEU A 513 6.36 18.13 0.64
C LEU A 513 7.77 18.70 0.50
N VAL A 514 8.44 18.89 1.62
CA VAL A 514 9.84 19.36 1.68
C VAL A 514 10.75 18.16 1.90
N GLU A 515 11.93 18.16 1.27
CA GLU A 515 12.93 17.10 1.41
C GLU A 515 14.32 17.69 1.74
N VAL A 516 15.10 16.98 2.54
CA VAL A 516 16.53 17.28 2.74
C VAL A 516 17.33 16.60 1.63
N ARG A 517 18.12 17.37 0.88
CA ARG A 517 19.07 16.86 -0.11
C ARG A 517 20.53 16.97 0.39
N PRO A 518 21.40 16.00 0.07
CA PRO A 518 22.84 16.09 0.33
C PRO A 518 23.47 17.23 -0.48
N GLU A 519 24.60 17.76 0.00
CA GLU A 519 25.37 18.76 -0.75
C GLU A 519 26.38 18.04 -1.68
N GLY A 520 26.25 18.22 -3.01
CA GLY A 520 27.20 17.71 -4.02
C GLY A 520 26.69 16.54 -4.88
N SER A 521 27.44 16.22 -5.94
CA SER A 521 27.25 15.04 -6.79
C SER A 521 27.85 13.82 -6.10
N ASP A 522 27.25 13.40 -4.99
CA ASP A 522 27.70 12.18 -4.34
C ASP A 522 27.30 10.97 -5.23
N PRO A 523 28.22 10.10 -5.67
CA PRO A 523 27.89 8.91 -6.48
C PRO A 523 26.83 8.01 -5.84
N TRP A 524 26.55 8.19 -4.55
CA TRP A 524 25.48 7.47 -3.86
C TRP A 524 24.07 8.00 -4.18
N MET A 525 23.91 9.20 -4.75
CA MET A 525 22.61 9.74 -5.19
C MET A 525 21.88 8.83 -6.19
N GLU A 526 22.61 8.05 -7.01
CA GLU A 526 22.03 7.02 -7.91
C GLU A 526 21.44 5.83 -7.15
N TYR A 527 22.10 5.41 -6.08
CA TYR A 527 21.68 4.28 -5.25
C TYR A 527 20.48 4.61 -4.34
N PHE A 528 20.20 5.89 -4.12
CA PHE A 528 19.16 6.38 -3.21
C PHE A 528 17.86 6.80 -3.89
N GLY A 529 17.74 6.60 -5.20
CA GLY A 529 16.60 7.12 -5.98
C GLY A 529 16.58 8.64 -6.10
N LEU A 530 17.66 9.34 -5.73
CA LEU A 530 17.76 10.80 -5.76
C LEU A 530 18.09 11.35 -7.15
N GLN A 531 18.37 10.50 -8.13
CA GLN A 531 18.39 10.89 -9.55
C GLN A 531 16.99 10.85 -10.21
N GLY A 532 15.96 10.33 -9.54
CA GLY A 532 14.58 10.33 -10.04
C GLY A 532 13.77 11.50 -9.48
N ASN A 533 13.35 12.44 -10.33
CA ASN A 533 12.50 13.58 -9.94
C ASN A 533 11.03 13.21 -9.72
N SER A 534 10.74 12.12 -9.00
CA SER A 534 9.37 11.68 -8.73
C SER A 534 9.24 11.10 -7.33
N THR A 535 8.93 11.94 -6.35
CA THR A 535 8.32 11.49 -5.11
C THR A 535 6.82 11.66 -5.29
N GLU A 536 6.12 10.59 -5.64
CA GLU A 536 4.69 10.42 -5.34
C GLU A 536 4.65 9.72 -3.97
N PRO A 537 4.94 10.42 -2.86
CA PRO A 537 5.69 9.76 -1.82
C PRO A 537 4.81 9.05 -0.83
N VAL A 538 3.53 9.37 -0.71
CA VAL A 538 2.71 8.92 0.44
C VAL A 538 1.36 8.38 -0.02
N ALA A 539 1.04 7.18 0.47
CA ALA A 539 -0.30 6.62 0.47
C ALA A 539 -0.81 6.52 1.91
N VAL A 540 -2.11 6.72 2.08
CA VAL A 540 -2.78 6.70 3.38
C VAL A 540 -4.09 5.92 3.26
N VAL A 541 -4.33 5.06 4.23
CA VAL A 541 -5.61 4.38 4.44
C VAL A 541 -6.06 4.66 5.86
N GLU A 542 -7.23 5.26 6.01
CA GLU A 542 -7.83 5.65 7.28
C GLU A 542 -9.12 4.87 7.49
N VAL A 543 -9.39 4.42 8.72
CA VAL A 543 -10.62 3.72 9.11
C VAL A 543 -11.33 4.54 10.18
N GLN A 544 -12.53 5.01 9.87
CA GLN A 544 -13.41 5.80 10.73
C GLN A 544 -14.81 5.17 10.78
N ALA A 545 -15.38 4.95 11.97
CA ALA A 545 -16.81 4.62 12.17
C ALA A 545 -17.45 3.75 11.05
N GLU A 546 -16.92 2.52 10.84
CA GLU A 546 -17.36 1.53 9.83
C GLU A 546 -17.03 1.85 8.36
N HIS A 547 -16.26 2.91 8.09
CA HIS A 547 -15.83 3.31 6.76
C HIS A 547 -14.30 3.27 6.66
N VAL A 548 -13.83 2.95 5.46
CA VAL A 548 -12.42 3.00 5.08
C VAL A 548 -12.24 4.10 4.04
N HIS A 549 -11.45 5.11 4.37
CA HIS A 549 -11.06 6.21 3.52
C HIS A 549 -9.68 5.95 2.93
N VAL A 550 -9.53 6.17 1.63
CA VAL A 550 -8.25 6.02 0.94
C VAL A 550 -7.85 7.33 0.30
N MET A 551 -6.59 7.72 0.54
CA MET A 551 -5.94 8.87 -0.07
C MET A 551 -4.58 8.45 -0.62
N LYS A 552 -4.29 8.83 -1.87
CA LYS A 552 -2.98 8.66 -2.48
C LYS A 552 -2.54 9.96 -3.11
N SER A 553 -1.31 10.39 -2.82
CA SER A 553 -0.70 11.53 -3.48
C SER A 553 -0.46 11.17 -4.95
N HIS A 554 -1.12 11.88 -5.86
CA HIS A 554 -0.86 11.78 -7.30
C HIS A 554 0.02 12.96 -7.70
N GLY A 555 1.06 12.71 -8.51
CA GLY A 555 1.82 13.80 -9.13
C GLY A 555 0.89 14.70 -9.97
N PRO A 556 1.36 15.89 -10.40
CA PRO A 556 0.54 16.80 -11.19
C PRO A 556 0.04 16.08 -12.46
N CYS A 557 -1.27 15.83 -12.53
CA CYS A 557 -1.97 15.18 -13.65
C CYS A 557 -2.05 16.05 -14.92
N CYS A 558 -1.32 17.16 -14.98
CA CYS A 558 -1.36 18.11 -16.08
C CYS A 558 -0.17 17.90 -17.01
N TYR A 559 -0.28 17.06 -18.04
CA TYR A 559 0.30 17.34 -19.37
C TYR A 559 -0.54 16.73 -20.50
N PRO A 560 -0.60 17.39 -21.67
CA PRO A 560 -1.52 17.08 -22.75
C PRO A 560 -1.08 15.83 -23.50
N ALA A 561 -2.05 15.09 -24.02
CA ALA A 561 -1.83 14.02 -24.98
C ALA A 561 -0.95 14.53 -26.14
N GLY A 562 0.23 13.93 -26.31
CA GLY A 562 1.09 14.13 -27.48
C GLY A 562 2.56 14.32 -27.14
N LEU A 563 3.28 13.20 -27.03
CA LEU A 563 4.63 13.01 -27.58
C LEU A 563 4.94 11.53 -27.70
#